data_AF-A0A7K4J0L6-F1
#
_entry.id   AF-A0A7K4J0L6-F1
#
_cell.length_a   1.000
_cell.length_b   1.000
_cell.length_c   1.000
_cell.angle_alpha   90.00
_cell.angle_beta   90.00
_cell.angle_gamma   90.00
#
_symmetry.space_group_name_H-M   'P 1'
#
loop_
_entity.id
_entity.type
_entity.pdbx_description
1 polymer ?
#
loop_
_entity_poly.entity_id
_entity_poly.type
_entity_poly.pdbx_seq_one_letter_code
_entity_poly.pdbx_strand_id
1 'polypeptide(L)'
;TARNELLRTLETCRFKYQEFLLSPTCLGIPNSRLRYFLIAKLQQEPFSFQAPGQVSLFVLQEFVLFHENRGRNFHFSKNLDPNIGCDCSSKKKLSKGDILFKLETAEEMKRKHGQDNDSSIQMLKDFLEEKNEEMSQYFLPPKYLLRYAFLLDIVKPTCRRSTCFTKGYGHYAEGTGSVLQTAVDVQLESVFKGIEELPEEEKLMKLSTLKLRYFTPREIANLHGFPLEFGFPEKVTIKQCYRLLGNSLNVHVVAKLISILLG
;
A
#
# COMPACT_ATOMS: atom_id res chain seq x y z
N THR A 1 -17.55 21.46 -2.90
CA THR A 1 -16.66 20.62 -2.06
C THR A 1 -15.36 21.36 -1.84
N ALA A 2 -14.59 21.00 -0.80
CA ALA A 2 -13.29 21.64 -0.54
C ALA A 2 -12.35 21.60 -1.77
N ARG A 3 -12.37 20.50 -2.53
CA ARG A 3 -11.67 20.37 -3.82
C ARG A 3 -12.06 21.47 -4.81
N ASN A 4 -13.35 21.64 -5.09
CA ASN A 4 -13.80 22.61 -6.10
C ASN A 4 -13.45 24.06 -5.71
N GLU A 5 -13.50 24.37 -4.41
CA GLU A 5 -13.10 25.69 -3.92
C GLU A 5 -11.60 25.95 -4.09
N LEU A 6 -10.77 24.94 -3.83
CA LEU A 6 -9.33 24.99 -4.13
C LEU A 6 -9.07 25.25 -5.62
N LEU A 7 -9.71 24.49 -6.52
CA LEU A 7 -9.51 24.64 -7.97
C LEU A 7 -9.93 26.03 -8.46
N ARG A 8 -11.10 26.50 -8.03
CA ARG A 8 -11.59 27.84 -8.37
C ARG A 8 -10.66 28.95 -7.86
N THR A 9 -10.11 28.79 -6.67
CA THR A 9 -9.14 29.74 -6.09
C THR A 9 -7.86 29.77 -6.92
N LEU A 10 -7.31 28.61 -7.28
CA LEU A 10 -6.12 28.50 -8.12
C LEU A 10 -6.32 29.17 -9.49
N GLU A 11 -7.47 28.94 -10.13
CA GLU A 11 -7.83 29.56 -11.41
C GLU A 11 -7.93 31.09 -11.29
N THR A 12 -8.60 31.58 -10.24
CA THR A 12 -8.73 33.02 -9.95
C THR A 12 -7.36 33.67 -9.73
N CYS A 13 -6.46 32.96 -9.05
CA CYS A 13 -5.08 33.37 -8.83
C CYS A 13 -4.14 33.07 -10.03
N ARG A 14 -4.67 32.63 -11.17
CA ARG A 14 -3.94 32.35 -12.43
C ARG A 14 -2.87 31.25 -12.32
N PHE A 15 -3.02 30.33 -11.38
CA PHE A 15 -2.19 29.12 -11.34
C PHE A 15 -2.64 28.14 -12.42
N LYS A 16 -1.67 27.48 -13.05
CA LYS A 16 -1.91 26.24 -13.80
C LYS A 16 -1.72 25.08 -12.83
N TYR A 17 -2.59 24.08 -12.90
CA TYR A 17 -2.55 22.93 -12.01
C TYR A 17 -2.76 21.61 -12.76
N GLN A 18 -2.30 20.53 -12.14
CA GLN A 18 -2.58 19.15 -12.56
C GLN A 18 -2.91 18.31 -11.33
N GLU A 19 -3.95 17.49 -11.45
CA GLU A 19 -4.42 16.56 -10.42
C GLU A 19 -3.99 15.13 -10.74
N PHE A 20 -3.70 14.36 -9.68
CA PHE A 20 -3.25 12.98 -9.79
C PHE A 20 -3.87 12.09 -8.72
N LEU A 21 -4.05 10.80 -9.05
CA LEU A 21 -4.29 9.73 -8.09
C LEU A 21 -3.16 8.71 -8.20
N LEU A 22 -2.27 8.69 -7.21
CA LEU A 22 -1.02 7.92 -7.28
C LEU A 22 -0.85 7.01 -6.08
N SER A 23 -0.27 5.83 -6.33
CA SER A 23 0.13 4.85 -5.32
C SER A 23 1.60 4.51 -5.50
N PRO A 24 2.36 4.24 -4.41
CA PRO A 24 3.78 3.87 -4.49
C PRO A 24 4.08 2.68 -5.42
N THR A 25 3.09 1.82 -5.66
CA THR A 25 3.16 0.72 -6.64
C THR A 25 3.53 1.19 -8.05
N CYS A 26 3.17 2.42 -8.46
CA CYS A 26 3.59 2.97 -9.77
C CYS A 26 5.09 3.31 -9.85
N LEU A 27 5.79 3.27 -8.73
CA LEU A 27 7.25 3.43 -8.62
C LEU A 27 7.94 2.12 -8.23
N GLY A 28 7.25 0.98 -8.38
CA GLY A 28 7.80 -0.33 -8.05
C GLY A 28 7.95 -0.59 -6.54
N ILE A 29 7.23 0.15 -5.69
CA ILE A 29 7.25 -0.06 -4.23
C ILE A 29 6.08 -0.99 -3.84
N PRO A 30 6.32 -2.07 -3.07
CA PRO A 30 5.30 -3.08 -2.73
C PRO A 30 4.33 -2.61 -1.63
N ASN A 31 3.81 -1.38 -1.72
CA ASN A 31 2.84 -0.84 -0.78
C ASN A 31 1.70 -0.10 -1.50
N SER A 32 0.46 -0.56 -1.32
CA SER A 32 -0.72 0.12 -1.85
C SER A 32 -1.05 1.34 -0.99
N ARG A 33 -0.93 2.55 -1.54
CA ARG A 33 -1.24 3.81 -0.82
C ARG A 33 -1.75 4.88 -1.78
N LEU A 34 -2.89 4.63 -2.41
CA LEU A 34 -3.51 5.56 -3.35
C LEU A 34 -3.86 6.89 -2.65
N ARG A 35 -3.37 8.00 -3.18
CA ARG A 35 -3.61 9.35 -2.65
C ARG A 35 -3.84 10.34 -3.79
N TYR A 36 -4.68 11.33 -3.49
CA TYR A 36 -4.88 12.49 -4.34
C TYR A 36 -3.70 13.45 -4.17
N PHE A 37 -3.17 13.93 -5.28
CA PHE A 37 -2.16 14.99 -5.33
C PHE A 37 -2.61 16.06 -6.31
N LEU A 38 -2.21 17.30 -6.02
CA LEU A 38 -2.35 18.43 -6.93
C LEU A 38 -1.04 19.21 -6.90
N ILE A 39 -0.47 19.46 -8.08
CA ILE A 39 0.64 20.40 -8.24
C ILE A 39 0.11 21.65 -8.94
N ALA A 40 0.58 22.83 -8.54
CA ALA A 40 0.18 24.09 -9.13
C ALA A 40 1.37 25.03 -9.27
N LYS A 41 1.49 25.69 -10.43
CA LYS A 41 2.56 26.64 -10.74
C LYS A 41 1.96 27.92 -11.30
N LEU A 42 2.46 29.07 -10.82
CA LEU A 42 2.09 30.37 -11.36
C LEU A 42 2.89 30.59 -12.65
N GLN A 43 2.26 30.35 -13.79
CA GLN A 43 2.87 30.49 -15.11
C GLN A 43 1.81 30.75 -16.18
N GLN A 44 2.22 31.32 -17.32
CA GLN A 44 1.31 31.59 -18.43
C GLN A 44 0.97 30.31 -19.20
N GLU A 45 1.99 29.53 -19.56
CA GLU A 45 1.85 28.30 -20.33
C GLU A 45 1.37 27.12 -19.46
N PRO A 46 0.55 26.21 -19.99
CA PRO A 46 0.18 24.98 -19.29
C PRO A 46 1.39 24.06 -19.09
N PHE A 47 1.27 23.08 -18.18
CA PHE A 47 2.25 22.01 -18.13
C PHE A 47 2.23 21.23 -19.46
N SER A 48 3.39 20.76 -19.93
CA SER A 48 3.50 19.97 -21.17
C SER A 48 2.69 18.67 -21.13
N PHE A 49 2.31 18.22 -19.93
CA PHE A 49 1.51 17.03 -19.65
C PHE A 49 0.12 17.36 -19.09
N GLN A 50 -0.30 18.62 -19.15
CA GLN A 50 -1.58 19.02 -18.58
C GLN A 50 -2.73 18.32 -19.29
N ALA A 51 -3.59 17.66 -18.51
CA ALA A 51 -4.83 17.03 -18.95
C ALA A 51 -6.01 17.74 -18.25
N PRO A 52 -6.56 18.82 -18.85
CA PRO A 52 -7.60 19.64 -18.21
C PRO A 52 -8.83 18.81 -17.81
N GLY A 53 -9.30 18.97 -16.57
CA GLY A 53 -10.51 18.33 -16.06
C GLY A 53 -10.39 16.82 -15.80
N GLN A 54 -9.21 16.22 -16.00
CA GLN A 54 -8.96 14.81 -15.72
C GLN A 54 -8.07 14.67 -14.50
N VAL A 55 -8.54 13.91 -13.50
CA VAL A 55 -7.69 13.40 -12.44
C VAL A 55 -6.86 12.30 -13.06
N SER A 56 -5.60 12.59 -13.36
CA SER A 56 -4.82 11.63 -14.11
C SER A 56 -4.40 10.47 -13.22
N LEU A 57 -4.69 9.27 -13.70
CA LEU A 57 -4.11 8.03 -13.20
C LEU A 57 -2.75 7.76 -13.89
N PHE A 58 -2.03 8.83 -14.27
CA PHE A 58 -0.75 8.76 -14.96
C PHE A 58 0.18 7.79 -14.21
N VAL A 59 0.67 6.79 -14.94
CA VAL A 59 1.80 6.01 -14.47
C VAL A 59 2.98 6.98 -14.48
N LEU A 60 3.45 7.42 -13.31
CA LEU A 60 4.62 8.31 -13.18
C LEU A 60 5.82 7.79 -14.00
N GLN A 61 5.90 6.47 -14.20
CA GLN A 61 6.89 5.78 -15.01
C GLN A 61 6.88 6.20 -16.49
N GLU A 62 5.71 6.42 -17.10
CA GLU A 62 5.60 6.93 -18.47
C GLU A 62 6.13 8.36 -18.56
N PHE A 63 5.93 9.17 -17.52
CA PHE A 63 6.45 10.53 -17.45
C PHE A 63 7.97 10.58 -17.26
N VAL A 64 8.54 9.66 -16.46
CA VAL A 64 10.00 9.52 -16.28
C VAL A 64 10.65 9.19 -17.62
N LEU A 65 10.11 8.20 -18.34
CA LEU A 65 10.58 7.81 -19.66
C LEU A 65 10.48 8.96 -20.67
N PHE A 66 9.45 9.81 -20.55
CA PHE A 66 9.27 10.99 -21.41
C PHE A 66 10.28 12.11 -21.13
N HIS A 67 10.71 12.30 -19.87
CA HIS A 67 11.73 13.29 -19.51
C HIS A 67 13.16 12.79 -19.74
N GLU A 68 13.42 11.48 -19.54
CA GLU A 68 14.72 10.88 -19.87
C GLU A 68 14.95 10.80 -21.38
N ASN A 69 13.91 10.54 -22.16
CA ASN A 69 13.98 10.55 -23.63
C ASN A 69 13.38 11.84 -24.20
N ARG A 70 14.17 12.92 -24.25
CA ARG A 70 13.81 14.15 -24.98
C ARG A 70 13.35 13.83 -26.42
N GLY A 71 12.04 13.87 -26.67
CA GLY A 71 11.49 14.10 -28.01
C GLY A 71 11.14 12.88 -28.87
N ARG A 72 10.33 11.92 -28.39
CA ARG A 72 9.54 11.06 -29.31
C ARG A 72 8.07 11.05 -28.90
N ASN A 73 7.20 11.37 -29.86
CA ASN A 73 5.74 11.30 -29.74
C ASN A 73 5.32 9.85 -29.48
N PHE A 74 5.09 9.50 -28.21
CA PHE A 74 4.46 8.24 -27.85
C PHE A 74 2.94 8.41 -27.85
N HIS A 75 2.27 7.57 -28.63
CA HIS A 75 0.82 7.49 -28.67
C HIS A 75 0.36 6.76 -27.39
N PHE A 76 -0.24 7.51 -26.46
CA PHE A 76 -0.70 6.96 -25.18
C PHE A 76 -1.79 5.91 -25.40
N SER A 77 -1.54 4.66 -24.99
CA SER A 77 -2.57 3.63 -24.96
C SER A 77 -3.54 3.95 -23.83
N LYS A 78 -4.70 4.49 -24.18
CA LYS A 78 -5.89 4.53 -23.32
C LYS A 78 -6.38 3.11 -23.06
N ASN A 79 -5.76 2.34 -22.17
CA ASN A 79 -6.31 1.07 -21.70
C ASN A 79 -5.72 0.72 -20.33
N LEU A 80 -6.14 1.45 -19.30
CA LEU A 80 -6.23 0.90 -17.96
C LEU A 80 -7.69 1.03 -17.56
N ASP A 81 -8.34 -0.14 -17.49
CA ASP A 81 -9.72 -0.32 -17.08
C ASP A 81 -9.97 0.48 -15.78
N PRO A 82 -10.99 1.35 -15.69
CA PRO A 82 -11.27 2.14 -14.48
C PRO A 82 -11.51 1.29 -13.22
N ASN A 83 -11.65 -0.03 -13.39
CA ASN A 83 -11.78 -1.03 -12.35
C ASN A 83 -10.48 -1.39 -11.61
N ILE A 84 -9.33 -0.78 -11.93
CA ILE A 84 -8.09 -0.86 -11.14
C ILE A 84 -8.08 0.23 -10.04
N GLY A 85 -9.22 0.42 -9.39
CA GLY A 85 -9.28 1.04 -8.07
C GLY A 85 -9.04 -0.05 -7.03
N CYS A 86 -8.24 0.23 -5.98
CA CYS A 86 -8.48 -0.47 -4.72
C CYS A 86 -9.87 -0.04 -4.28
N ASP A 87 -10.86 -0.84 -4.63
CA ASP A 87 -12.20 -0.68 -4.13
C ASP A 87 -12.23 -1.26 -2.72
N CYS A 88 -11.55 -0.58 -1.81
CA CYS A 88 -11.50 -0.97 -0.41
C CYS A 88 -12.83 -0.59 0.32
N SER A 89 -13.91 -0.29 -0.43
CA SER A 89 -15.18 0.23 0.08
C SER A 89 -16.46 -0.39 -0.49
N SER A 90 -16.42 -1.24 -1.52
CA SER A 90 -17.65 -1.80 -2.09
C SER A 90 -18.04 -3.12 -1.42
N LYS A 91 -18.73 -3.01 -0.27
CA LYS A 91 -19.58 -4.09 0.24
C LYS A 91 -20.76 -4.31 -0.73
N LYS A 92 -20.54 -5.00 -1.85
CA LYS A 92 -21.64 -5.63 -2.59
C LYS A 92 -22.11 -6.85 -1.79
N LYS A 93 -23.43 -6.97 -1.62
CA LYS A 93 -24.09 -8.13 -0.98
C LYS A 93 -23.53 -9.42 -1.58
N LEU A 94 -22.85 -10.20 -0.73
CA LEU A 94 -22.16 -11.43 -1.08
C LEU A 94 -23.19 -12.49 -1.50
N SER A 95 -23.27 -12.79 -2.80
CA SER A 95 -23.80 -14.08 -3.26
C SER A 95 -22.80 -15.16 -2.86
N LYS A 96 -23.28 -16.28 -2.32
CA LYS A 96 -22.51 -17.48 -1.94
C LYS A 96 -21.66 -17.99 -3.12
N GLY A 97 -20.50 -17.40 -3.34
CA GLY A 97 -19.45 -17.88 -4.24
C GLY A 97 -18.29 -18.38 -3.38
N ASP A 98 -17.99 -19.66 -3.55
CA ASP A 98 -16.97 -20.51 -2.93
C ASP A 98 -15.82 -19.76 -2.22
N ILE A 99 -15.94 -19.63 -0.90
CA ILE A 99 -14.86 -19.22 0.01
C ILE A 99 -13.78 -20.31 -0.03
N LEU A 100 -12.55 -19.97 -0.39
CA LEU A 100 -11.49 -20.96 -0.59
C LEU A 100 -10.78 -21.31 0.73
N PHE A 101 -10.27 -20.28 1.41
CA PHE A 101 -9.76 -20.34 2.78
C PHE A 101 -9.70 -18.91 3.33
N LYS A 102 -9.75 -18.76 4.65
CA LYS A 102 -9.60 -17.46 5.32
C LYS A 102 -10.60 -16.39 4.83
N LEU A 103 -11.83 -16.79 4.50
CA LEU A 103 -12.87 -15.91 3.93
C LEU A 103 -12.48 -15.20 2.61
N GLU A 104 -11.36 -15.57 1.98
CA GLU A 104 -10.93 -14.98 0.71
C GLU A 104 -11.67 -15.63 -0.47
N THR A 105 -12.12 -14.78 -1.40
CA THR A 105 -12.75 -15.20 -2.65
C THR A 105 -11.71 -15.60 -3.69
N ALA A 106 -12.11 -16.44 -4.66
CA ALA A 106 -11.23 -16.83 -5.78
C ALA A 106 -10.73 -15.63 -6.60
N GLU A 107 -11.56 -14.59 -6.74
CA GLU A 107 -11.20 -13.34 -7.42
C GLU A 107 -10.11 -12.58 -6.67
N GLU A 108 -10.24 -12.44 -5.36
CA GLU A 108 -9.23 -11.78 -4.52
C GLU A 108 -7.90 -12.54 -4.55
N MET A 109 -7.92 -13.87 -4.51
CA MET A 109 -6.69 -14.66 -4.62
C MET A 109 -6.02 -14.49 -5.97
N LYS A 110 -6.78 -14.56 -7.07
CA LYS A 110 -6.25 -14.33 -8.41
C LYS A 110 -5.65 -12.92 -8.53
N ARG A 111 -6.30 -11.91 -7.95
CA ARG A 111 -5.81 -10.54 -7.90
C ARG A 111 -4.49 -10.43 -7.12
N LYS A 112 -4.43 -11.00 -5.90
CA LYS A 112 -3.22 -11.01 -5.06
C LYS A 112 -2.07 -11.73 -5.73
N HIS A 113 -2.35 -12.89 -6.34
CA HIS A 113 -1.36 -13.65 -7.09
C HIS A 113 -0.84 -12.87 -8.32
N GLY A 114 -1.73 -12.20 -9.05
CA GLY A 114 -1.33 -11.30 -10.14
C GLY A 114 -0.40 -10.17 -9.68
N GLN A 115 -0.70 -9.54 -8.54
CA GLN A 115 0.15 -8.51 -7.95
C GLN A 115 1.52 -9.05 -7.52
N ASP A 116 1.55 -10.24 -6.91
CA ASP A 116 2.81 -10.86 -6.47
C ASP A 116 3.69 -11.35 -7.65
N ASN A 117 3.09 -11.56 -8.83
CA ASN A 117 3.82 -11.93 -10.06
C ASN A 117 4.34 -10.71 -10.85
N ASP A 118 3.99 -9.48 -10.46
CA ASP A 118 4.48 -8.29 -11.14
C ASP A 118 5.97 -8.05 -10.84
N SER A 119 6.83 -8.47 -11.77
CA SER A 119 8.28 -8.35 -11.64
C SER A 119 8.81 -6.91 -11.57
N SER A 120 8.00 -5.90 -11.96
CA SER A 120 8.38 -4.49 -11.90
C SER A 120 8.35 -3.90 -10.49
N ILE A 121 7.68 -4.58 -9.55
CA ILE A 121 7.56 -4.17 -8.15
C ILE A 121 8.59 -4.92 -7.30
N GLN A 122 9.33 -4.24 -6.43
CA GLN A 122 10.30 -4.86 -5.53
C GLN A 122 9.65 -5.85 -4.55
N MET A 123 10.44 -6.74 -3.96
CA MET A 123 9.92 -7.66 -2.94
C MET A 123 9.89 -6.98 -1.57
N LEU A 124 8.97 -7.41 -0.71
CA LEU A 124 8.89 -6.88 0.66
C LEU A 124 10.19 -7.07 1.45
N LYS A 125 10.90 -8.19 1.22
CA LYS A 125 12.17 -8.50 1.89
C LYS A 125 13.21 -7.38 1.77
N ASP A 126 13.16 -6.60 0.69
CA ASP A 126 14.11 -5.50 0.43
C ASP A 126 13.85 -4.29 1.35
N PHE A 127 12.72 -4.29 2.07
CA PHE A 127 12.31 -3.24 3.02
C PHE A 127 12.26 -3.72 4.47
N LEU A 128 12.48 -5.03 4.71
CA LEU A 128 12.43 -5.63 6.05
C LEU A 128 13.72 -5.38 6.82
N GLU A 129 13.60 -5.29 8.14
CA GLU A 129 14.78 -5.25 9.02
C GLU A 129 15.34 -6.66 9.23
N GLU A 130 16.64 -6.72 9.51
CA GLU A 130 17.27 -7.96 9.92
C GLU A 130 16.65 -8.49 11.22
N LYS A 131 16.61 -9.81 11.36
CA LYS A 131 16.04 -10.44 12.56
C LYS A 131 16.93 -10.13 13.77
N ASN A 132 16.35 -9.50 14.78
CA ASN A 132 16.97 -9.27 16.08
C ASN A 132 16.02 -9.72 17.22
N GLU A 133 16.51 -9.68 18.46
CA GLU A 133 15.76 -10.11 19.65
C GLU A 133 14.49 -9.27 19.90
N GLU A 134 14.53 -7.99 19.51
CA GLU A 134 13.44 -7.04 19.65
C GLU A 134 12.25 -7.35 18.74
N MET A 135 12.43 -8.17 17.69
CA MET A 135 11.34 -8.56 16.78
C MET A 135 10.20 -9.31 17.48
N SER A 136 10.49 -9.91 18.64
CA SER A 136 9.52 -10.67 19.43
C SER A 136 8.31 -9.84 19.88
N GLN A 137 8.51 -8.54 20.13
CA GLN A 137 7.44 -7.63 20.56
C GLN A 137 6.38 -7.37 19.48
N TYR A 138 6.70 -7.65 18.21
CA TYR A 138 5.80 -7.40 17.09
C TYR A 138 4.94 -8.63 16.73
N PHE A 139 5.16 -9.78 17.36
CA PHE A 139 4.31 -10.96 17.13
C PHE A 139 2.87 -10.70 17.53
N LEU A 140 1.94 -11.23 16.74
CA LEU A 140 0.52 -11.13 17.04
C LEU A 140 0.19 -11.94 18.31
N PRO A 141 -0.47 -11.35 19.32
CA PRO A 141 -0.83 -12.06 20.54
C PRO A 141 -1.78 -13.25 20.24
N PRO A 142 -1.73 -14.35 21.02
CA PRO A 142 -2.60 -15.52 20.84
C PRO A 142 -4.09 -15.22 20.70
N LYS A 143 -4.63 -14.36 21.59
CA LYS A 143 -6.03 -13.93 21.56
C LYS A 143 -6.40 -13.21 20.26
N TYR A 144 -5.43 -12.53 19.67
CA TYR A 144 -5.61 -11.78 18.43
C TYR A 144 -5.64 -12.72 17.22
N LEU A 145 -4.76 -13.73 17.21
CA LEU A 145 -4.75 -14.76 16.18
C LEU A 145 -6.10 -15.49 16.11
N LEU A 146 -6.59 -15.99 17.26
CA LEU A 146 -7.87 -16.70 17.32
C LEU A 146 -9.04 -15.86 16.81
N ARG A 147 -9.07 -14.58 17.16
CA ARG A 147 -10.19 -13.70 16.83
C ARG A 147 -10.16 -13.14 15.41
N TYR A 148 -8.96 -12.88 14.88
CA TYR A 148 -8.83 -12.06 13.67
C TYR A 148 -8.05 -12.70 12.53
N ALA A 149 -7.48 -13.91 12.68
CA ALA A 149 -6.65 -14.52 11.64
C ALA A 149 -7.32 -14.57 10.25
N PHE A 150 -8.65 -14.75 10.20
CA PHE A 150 -9.44 -14.77 8.98
C PHE A 150 -9.60 -13.41 8.29
N LEU A 151 -9.38 -12.30 9.01
CA LEU A 151 -9.56 -10.94 8.49
C LEU A 151 -8.24 -10.26 8.09
N LEU A 152 -7.10 -10.80 8.54
CA LEU A 152 -5.80 -10.19 8.28
C LEU A 152 -5.48 -10.26 6.79
N ASP A 153 -4.74 -9.32 6.23
CA ASP A 153 -4.02 -9.57 4.97
C ASP A 153 -2.62 -10.09 5.33
N ILE A 154 -2.31 -11.34 4.97
CA ILE A 154 -1.03 -11.97 5.34
C ILE A 154 -0.13 -11.94 4.10
N VAL A 155 1.09 -11.44 4.29
CA VAL A 155 2.12 -11.35 3.24
C VAL A 155 3.38 -12.08 3.69
N LYS A 156 4.18 -12.54 2.71
CA LYS A 156 5.48 -13.18 2.93
C LYS A 156 6.60 -12.23 2.48
N PRO A 157 7.86 -12.43 2.91
CA PRO A 157 8.98 -11.59 2.45
C PRO A 157 9.14 -11.54 0.92
N THR A 158 8.75 -12.60 0.21
CA THR A 158 8.81 -12.68 -1.25
C THR A 158 7.63 -12.02 -1.96
N CYS A 159 6.58 -11.63 -1.24
CA CYS A 159 5.44 -10.93 -1.83
C CYS A 159 5.88 -9.55 -2.36
N ARG A 160 5.21 -9.09 -3.41
CA ARG A 160 5.43 -7.79 -4.07
C ARG A 160 4.25 -6.85 -3.83
N ARG A 161 3.53 -7.05 -2.73
CA ARG A 161 2.37 -6.26 -2.35
C ARG A 161 2.25 -6.15 -0.84
N SER A 162 1.61 -5.07 -0.40
CA SER A 162 0.98 -4.95 0.90
C SER A 162 -0.19 -3.97 0.81
N THR A 163 -1.10 -4.04 1.79
CA THR A 163 -2.19 -3.07 1.94
C THR A 163 -1.70 -1.75 2.56
N CYS A 164 -2.55 -0.73 2.53
CA CYS A 164 -2.23 0.60 3.06
C CYS A 164 -2.10 0.56 4.59
N PHE A 165 -0.96 1.01 5.11
CA PHE A 165 -0.79 1.24 6.55
C PHE A 165 -1.55 2.50 6.98
N THR A 166 -2.48 2.33 7.91
CA THR A 166 -3.28 3.43 8.47
C THR A 166 -2.79 3.79 9.87
N LYS A 167 -3.27 4.93 10.40
CA LYS A 167 -2.97 5.35 11.77
C LYS A 167 -3.39 4.35 12.86
N GLY A 168 -4.25 3.39 12.50
CA GLY A 168 -4.77 2.36 13.40
C GLY A 168 -3.98 1.05 13.36
N TYR A 169 -2.91 0.97 12.59
CA TYR A 169 -2.08 -0.23 12.50
C TYR A 169 -1.50 -0.63 13.86
N GLY A 170 -1.48 -1.93 14.15
CA GLY A 170 -1.15 -2.46 15.47
C GLY A 170 -2.24 -2.29 16.54
N HIS A 171 -3.37 -1.65 16.22
CA HIS A 171 -4.49 -1.48 17.15
C HIS A 171 -5.78 -2.14 16.65
N TYR A 172 -6.19 -1.86 15.40
CA TYR A 172 -7.34 -2.53 14.77
C TYR A 172 -6.86 -3.60 13.79
N ALA A 173 -7.61 -4.71 13.72
CA ALA A 173 -7.23 -5.89 12.93
C ALA A 173 -7.50 -5.75 11.44
N GLU A 174 -8.67 -5.27 11.09
CA GLU A 174 -9.11 -5.22 9.71
C GLU A 174 -8.80 -3.86 9.09
N GLY A 175 -8.35 -3.87 7.83
CA GLY A 175 -8.22 -2.66 7.02
C GLY A 175 -7.16 -1.65 7.46
N THR A 176 -6.22 -2.03 8.35
CA THR A 176 -5.18 -1.13 8.84
C THR A 176 -3.80 -1.35 8.25
N GLY A 177 -3.59 -2.48 7.57
CA GLY A 177 -2.32 -2.87 6.97
C GLY A 177 -2.16 -4.39 6.97
N SER A 178 -1.20 -4.88 6.20
CA SER A 178 -0.89 -6.31 6.13
C SER A 178 -0.05 -6.73 7.34
N VAL A 179 -0.02 -8.03 7.64
CA VAL A 179 0.89 -8.64 8.63
C VAL A 179 1.85 -9.59 7.93
N LEU A 180 3.05 -9.72 8.47
CA LEU A 180 4.11 -10.52 7.88
C LEU A 180 4.13 -11.94 8.47
N GLN A 181 4.10 -12.94 7.60
CA GLN A 181 4.44 -14.31 7.94
C GLN A 181 5.95 -14.49 7.92
N THR A 182 6.55 -14.84 9.06
CA THR A 182 8.01 -15.02 9.16
C THR A 182 8.47 -16.47 9.03
N ALA A 183 7.57 -17.44 9.20
CA ALA A 183 7.82 -18.85 8.93
C ALA A 183 7.65 -19.14 7.44
N VAL A 184 8.73 -19.08 6.66
CA VAL A 184 8.70 -19.17 5.18
C VAL A 184 8.31 -20.56 4.65
N ASP A 185 8.60 -21.61 5.41
CA ASP A 185 8.37 -23.01 4.99
C ASP A 185 6.92 -23.48 5.20
N VAL A 186 6.08 -22.65 5.84
CA VAL A 186 4.69 -22.99 6.16
C VAL A 186 3.76 -22.44 5.08
N GLN A 187 2.91 -23.28 4.52
CA GLN A 187 1.90 -22.85 3.54
C GLN A 187 0.62 -22.40 4.24
N LEU A 188 0.07 -21.26 3.83
CA LEU A 188 -1.12 -20.67 4.44
C LEU A 188 -2.32 -21.60 4.30
N GLU A 189 -2.46 -22.22 3.13
CA GLU A 189 -3.51 -23.16 2.77
C GLU A 189 -3.54 -24.32 3.78
N SER A 190 -2.38 -24.89 4.11
CA SER A 190 -2.28 -26.00 5.06
C SER A 190 -2.70 -25.64 6.50
N VAL A 191 -2.49 -24.38 6.89
CA VAL A 191 -2.84 -23.89 8.22
C VAL A 191 -4.33 -23.61 8.32
N PHE A 192 -4.90 -22.91 7.33
CA PHE A 192 -6.30 -22.48 7.36
C PHE A 192 -7.30 -23.57 6.92
N LYS A 193 -6.87 -24.58 6.15
CA LYS A 193 -7.76 -25.67 5.72
C LYS A 193 -8.30 -26.45 6.92
N GLY A 194 -9.62 -26.47 7.07
CA GLY A 194 -10.33 -27.17 8.14
C GLY A 194 -10.09 -26.59 9.54
N ILE A 195 -9.51 -25.39 9.67
CA ILE A 195 -9.18 -24.83 10.99
C ILE A 195 -10.43 -24.39 11.77
N GLU A 196 -11.55 -24.12 11.11
CA GLU A 196 -12.80 -23.69 11.75
C GLU A 196 -13.39 -24.76 12.66
N GLU A 197 -13.20 -26.04 12.31
CA GLU A 197 -13.76 -27.21 12.99
C GLU A 197 -12.94 -27.66 14.21
N LEU A 198 -11.72 -27.13 14.39
CA LEU A 198 -10.83 -27.53 15.47
C LEU A 198 -11.18 -26.84 16.82
N PRO A 199 -10.79 -27.41 17.97
CA PRO A 199 -10.81 -26.71 19.26
C PRO A 199 -9.90 -25.47 19.28
N GLU A 200 -10.17 -24.48 20.14
CA GLU A 200 -9.39 -23.22 20.18
C GLU A 200 -7.90 -23.44 20.41
N GLU A 201 -7.51 -24.36 21.29
CA GLU A 201 -6.11 -24.70 21.55
C GLU A 201 -5.41 -25.19 20.27
N GLU A 202 -6.05 -26.09 19.52
CA GLU A 202 -5.51 -26.61 18.26
C GLU A 202 -5.47 -25.55 17.16
N LYS A 203 -6.49 -24.68 17.07
CA LYS A 203 -6.48 -23.51 16.17
C LYS A 203 -5.29 -22.62 16.48
N LEU A 204 -5.07 -22.31 17.76
CA LEU A 204 -3.98 -21.45 18.19
C LEU A 204 -2.62 -22.08 17.87
N MET A 205 -2.45 -23.39 18.13
CA MET A 205 -1.23 -24.11 17.80
C MET A 205 -0.93 -24.04 16.30
N LYS A 206 -1.94 -24.30 15.44
CA LYS A 206 -1.81 -24.15 13.99
C LYS A 206 -1.46 -22.73 13.57
N LEU A 207 -2.21 -21.72 14.03
CA LEU A 207 -1.97 -20.30 13.67
C LEU A 207 -0.60 -19.82 14.14
N SER A 208 -0.13 -20.28 15.29
CA SER A 208 1.18 -19.92 15.85
C SER A 208 2.35 -20.43 15.01
N THR A 209 2.15 -21.47 14.18
CA THR A 209 3.18 -21.96 13.24
C THR A 209 3.54 -20.93 12.18
N LEU A 210 2.61 -20.04 11.80
CA LEU A 210 2.85 -19.00 10.80
C LEU A 210 3.82 -17.91 11.30
N LYS A 211 3.98 -17.78 12.63
CA LYS A 211 4.81 -16.74 13.26
C LYS A 211 4.49 -15.36 12.68
N LEU A 212 3.21 -14.98 12.74
CA LEU A 212 2.71 -13.70 12.21
C LEU A 212 3.16 -12.55 13.10
N ARG A 213 3.72 -11.50 12.49
CA ARG A 213 4.06 -10.25 13.18
C ARG A 213 3.56 -9.02 12.43
N TYR A 214 3.43 -7.92 13.16
CA TYR A 214 3.30 -6.60 12.55
C TYR A 214 4.62 -6.21 11.87
N PHE A 215 4.52 -5.37 10.84
CA PHE A 215 5.68 -4.64 10.31
C PHE A 215 6.14 -3.63 11.36
N THR A 216 7.43 -3.51 11.58
CA THR A 216 7.95 -2.52 12.54
C THR A 216 7.70 -1.10 12.01
N PRO A 217 7.74 -0.06 12.87
CA PRO A 217 7.73 1.32 12.41
C PRO A 217 8.82 1.63 11.38
N ARG A 218 10.01 1.04 11.52
CA ARG A 218 11.12 1.26 10.60
C ARG A 218 10.86 0.62 9.24
N GLU A 219 10.32 -0.59 9.19
CA GLU A 219 9.92 -1.25 7.94
C GLU A 219 8.80 -0.49 7.20
N ILE A 220 7.81 0.03 7.92
CA ILE A 220 6.78 0.89 7.32
C ILE A 220 7.40 2.19 6.79
N ALA A 221 8.32 2.79 7.54
CA ALA A 221 9.04 3.97 7.09
C ALA A 221 9.88 3.70 5.82
N ASN A 222 10.49 2.52 5.69
CA ASN A 222 11.18 2.07 4.47
C ASN A 222 10.21 1.99 3.28
N LEU A 223 9.04 1.34 3.46
CA LEU A 223 7.99 1.27 2.43
C LEU A 223 7.41 2.65 2.07
N HIS A 224 7.46 3.60 2.99
CA HIS A 224 7.09 4.99 2.75
C HIS A 224 8.24 5.82 2.13
N GLY A 225 9.42 5.25 1.90
CA GLY A 225 10.57 5.92 1.26
C GLY A 225 11.33 6.88 2.17
N PHE A 226 11.18 6.77 3.49
CA PHE A 226 11.98 7.54 4.44
C PHE A 226 13.43 7.06 4.42
N PRO A 227 14.41 7.99 4.56
CA PRO A 227 15.82 7.64 4.53
C PRO A 227 16.20 6.75 5.73
N LEU A 228 17.37 6.10 5.66
CA LEU A 228 17.81 5.12 6.66
C LEU A 228 18.02 5.78 8.04
N GLU A 229 18.53 7.01 8.04
CA GLU A 229 18.74 7.83 9.23
C GLU A 229 17.45 8.35 9.88
N PHE A 230 16.30 8.20 9.23
CA PHE A 230 15.03 8.57 9.84
C PHE A 230 14.74 7.66 11.05
N GLY A 231 14.41 8.27 12.19
CA GLY A 231 14.11 7.56 13.41
C GLY A 231 13.12 8.33 14.26
N PHE A 232 12.56 7.63 15.25
CA PHE A 232 11.73 8.26 16.27
C PHE A 232 12.58 8.52 17.52
N PRO A 233 12.36 9.63 18.23
CA PRO A 233 12.94 9.83 19.56
C PRO A 233 12.51 8.70 20.50
N GLU A 234 13.39 8.27 21.42
CA GLU A 234 13.16 7.13 22.33
C GLU A 234 11.87 7.23 23.16
N LYS A 235 11.44 8.46 23.49
CA LYS A 235 10.20 8.73 24.22
C LYS A 235 8.91 8.45 23.43
N VAL A 236 9.00 8.23 22.12
CA VAL A 236 7.84 7.98 21.25
C VAL A 236 7.51 6.50 21.26
N THR A 237 6.31 6.17 21.74
CA THR A 237 5.83 4.79 21.80
C THR A 237 5.59 4.21 20.40
N ILE A 238 5.69 2.89 20.25
CA ILE A 238 5.38 2.18 18.98
C ILE A 238 3.99 2.56 18.43
N LYS A 239 2.99 2.69 19.32
CA LYS A 239 1.64 3.11 18.95
C LYS A 239 1.62 4.52 18.34
N GLN A 240 2.42 5.44 18.87
CA GLN A 240 2.55 6.78 18.30
C GLN A 240 3.31 6.73 16.96
N CYS A 241 4.34 5.89 16.82
CA CYS A 241 5.06 5.70 15.56
C CYS A 241 4.13 5.24 14.44
N TYR A 242 3.30 4.21 14.67
CA TYR A 242 2.30 3.77 13.67
C TYR A 242 1.28 4.86 13.35
N ARG A 243 0.83 5.61 14.35
CA ARG A 243 -0.10 6.72 14.12
C ARG A 243 0.49 7.81 13.23
N LEU A 244 1.76 8.17 13.46
CA LEU A 244 2.48 9.17 12.68
C LEU A 244 2.72 8.68 11.24
N LEU A 245 3.26 7.47 11.07
CA LEU A 245 3.51 6.89 9.75
C LEU A 245 2.22 6.67 8.96
N GLY A 246 1.17 6.20 9.61
CA GLY A 246 -0.13 5.99 8.98
C GLY A 246 -0.76 7.25 8.42
N ASN A 247 -0.49 8.41 9.04
CA ASN A 247 -0.91 9.73 8.55
C ASN A 247 0.07 10.37 7.56
N SER A 248 1.26 9.81 7.41
CA SER A 248 2.32 10.34 6.56
C SER A 248 2.02 10.13 5.06
N LEU A 249 3.01 10.39 4.22
CA LEU A 249 3.00 10.23 2.77
C LEU A 249 4.10 9.24 2.33
N ASN A 250 4.12 8.92 1.03
CA ASN A 250 5.27 8.24 0.45
C ASN A 250 6.23 9.29 -0.13
N VAL A 251 7.47 9.31 0.36
CA VAL A 251 8.49 10.31 0.06
C VAL A 251 8.87 10.28 -1.42
N HIS A 252 9.02 9.10 -2.02
CA HIS A 252 9.41 8.97 -3.43
C HIS A 252 8.34 9.51 -4.38
N VAL A 253 7.06 9.23 -4.11
CA VAL A 253 5.94 9.79 -4.90
C VAL A 253 5.95 11.32 -4.86
N VAL A 254 6.08 11.91 -3.66
CA VAL A 254 6.07 13.37 -3.50
C VAL A 254 7.33 14.01 -4.08
N ALA A 255 8.51 13.41 -3.87
CA ALA A 255 9.75 13.88 -4.47
C ALA A 255 9.67 13.93 -6.00
N LYS A 256 9.05 12.91 -6.62
CA LYS A 256 8.85 12.90 -8.07
C LYS A 256 7.89 13.99 -8.52
N LEU A 257 6.78 14.20 -7.81
CA LEU A 257 5.85 15.30 -8.11
C LEU A 257 6.49 16.69 -7.95
N ILE A 258 7.36 16.87 -6.96
CA ILE A 258 8.12 18.11 -6.77
C ILE A 258 9.09 18.31 -7.94
N SER A 259 9.82 17.28 -8.36
CA SER A 259 10.68 17.35 -9.55
C SER A 259 9.89 17.76 -10.80
N ILE A 260 8.72 17.16 -11.02
CA ILE A 260 7.82 17.51 -12.14
C ILE A 260 7.35 18.98 -12.06
N LEU A 261 7.04 19.46 -10.85
CA LEU A 261 6.59 20.85 -10.65
C LEU A 261 7.71 21.87 -10.95
N LEU A 262 8.94 21.55 -10.55
CA LEU A 262 10.09 22.43 -10.71
C LEU A 262 10.62 22.44 -12.15
N GLY A 263 10.57 21.31 -12.85
CA GLY A 263 11.12 21.12 -14.20
C GLY A 263 12.51 20.49 -14.12
#